data_AF-A0A2S5B145-F1
#
_entry.id   AF-A0A2S5B145-F1
#
_cell.length_a   1.000
_cell.length_b   1.000
_cell.length_c   1.000
_cell.angle_alpha   90.00
_cell.angle_beta   90.00
_cell.angle_gamma   90.00
#
_symmetry.space_group_name_H-M   'P 1'
#
loop_
_entity.id
_entity.type
_entity.pdbx_description
1 polymer ?
#
loop_
_entity_poly.entity_id
_entity_poly.type
_entity_poly.pdbx_seq_one_letter_code
_entity_poly.pdbx_strand_id
1 'polypeptide(L)'
;MDRLESLEIQNFDGVVLGGRIHNELRYWRPDRTGQAISAQLRRFKQELRPALPPGWTKEGVARLVEAVDANNIQINAKVKAFITWEADCDAQIEQYLVERAFETNDLETLIAYYGRQGAAAAIRRQRTELIELLAE
;
A
#
# COMPACT_ATOMS: atom_id res chain seq x y z
N MET A 1 19.84 21.17 26.31
CA MET A 1 19.44 19.82 25.87
C MET A 1 19.37 19.86 24.38
N ASP A 2 20.20 19.09 23.69
CA ASP A 2 20.17 19.01 22.24
C ASP A 2 18.90 18.28 21.80
N ARG A 3 18.17 18.86 20.84
CA ARG A 3 16.96 18.27 20.27
C ARG A 3 17.37 17.26 19.21
N LEU A 4 16.78 16.08 19.22
CA LEU A 4 16.98 15.10 18.15
C LEU A 4 16.30 15.61 16.87
N GLU A 5 17.08 15.85 15.82
CA GLU A 5 16.57 16.38 14.54
C GLU A 5 16.33 15.28 13.50
N SER A 6 17.03 14.15 13.62
CA SER A 6 16.96 13.04 12.67
C SER A 6 17.09 11.68 13.34
N LEU A 7 16.36 10.69 12.82
CA LEU A 7 16.42 9.28 13.24
C LEU A 7 16.87 8.38 12.07
N GLU A 8 17.94 7.63 12.30
CA GLU A 8 18.44 6.61 11.38
C GLU A 8 18.38 5.21 12.02
N ILE A 9 17.94 4.21 11.25
CA ILE A 9 17.90 2.82 11.70
C ILE A 9 18.71 2.00 10.70
N GLN A 10 19.90 1.59 11.13
CA GLN A 10 20.94 1.06 10.26
C GLN A 10 20.71 -0.39 9.80
N ASN A 11 19.83 -1.16 10.48
CA ASN A 11 19.58 -2.57 10.18
C ASN A 11 18.20 -2.79 9.55
N PHE A 12 17.94 -2.13 8.42
CA PHE A 12 16.71 -2.34 7.67
C PHE A 12 17.03 -2.78 6.23
N ASP A 13 17.42 -4.04 6.08
CA ASP A 13 17.76 -4.69 4.80
C ASP A 13 16.55 -5.02 3.91
N GLY A 14 15.34 -4.59 4.30
CA GLY A 14 14.11 -4.98 3.62
C GLY A 14 13.74 -4.19 2.36
N VAL A 15 14.48 -3.13 1.99
CA VAL A 15 13.93 -2.09 1.09
C VAL A 15 14.31 -2.31 -0.37
N VAL A 16 13.58 -3.22 -1.01
CA VAL A 16 13.07 -3.04 -2.37
C VAL A 16 11.58 -3.39 -2.36
N LEU A 17 10.79 -2.72 -1.51
CA LEU A 17 9.39 -3.11 -1.29
C LEU A 17 8.48 -2.63 -2.42
N GLY A 18 8.64 -1.38 -2.90
CA GLY A 18 7.82 -0.86 -3.99
C GLY A 18 8.03 -1.59 -5.33
N GLY A 19 9.29 -1.84 -5.71
CA GLY A 19 9.59 -2.58 -6.95
C GLY A 19 9.11 -4.04 -6.91
N ARG A 20 9.12 -4.67 -5.73
CA ARG A 20 8.66 -6.05 -5.56
C ARG A 20 7.14 -6.16 -5.62
N ILE A 21 6.39 -5.25 -4.99
CA ILE A 21 4.92 -5.24 -5.03
C ILE A 21 4.42 -5.08 -6.47
N HIS A 22 4.93 -4.08 -7.21
CA HIS A 22 4.56 -3.87 -8.61
C HIS A 22 4.88 -5.08 -9.51
N ASN A 23 6.05 -5.69 -9.34
CA ASN A 23 6.45 -6.87 -10.11
C ASN A 23 5.57 -8.09 -9.81
N GLU A 24 5.25 -8.34 -8.55
CA GLU A 24 4.39 -9.48 -8.16
C GLU A 24 2.94 -9.26 -8.62
N LEU A 25 2.42 -8.02 -8.55
CA LEU A 25 1.10 -7.66 -9.07
C LEU A 25 1.01 -7.87 -10.59
N ARG A 26 2.07 -7.56 -11.35
CA ARG A 26 2.11 -7.78 -12.81
C ARG A 26 1.80 -9.23 -13.19
N TYR A 27 2.28 -10.20 -12.42
CA TYR A 27 2.03 -11.63 -12.67
C TYR A 27 0.82 -12.18 -11.93
N TRP A 28 0.24 -11.42 -11.00
CA TRP A 28 -0.92 -11.83 -10.24
C TRP A 28 -2.15 -11.98 -11.16
N ARG A 29 -2.89 -13.09 -10.99
CA ARG A 29 -4.12 -13.40 -11.73
C ARG A 29 -5.21 -13.68 -10.71
N PRO A 30 -6.07 -12.69 -10.37
CA PRO A 30 -7.15 -12.93 -9.43
C PRO A 30 -8.14 -13.95 -9.98
N ASP A 31 -8.58 -14.89 -9.12
CA ASP A 31 -9.75 -15.70 -9.43
C ASP A 31 -11.00 -14.81 -9.39
N ARG A 32 -11.90 -14.94 -10.36
CA ARG A 32 -13.04 -14.03 -10.60
C ARG A 32 -14.14 -14.01 -9.51
N THR A 33 -13.93 -14.64 -8.35
CA THR A 33 -14.92 -14.67 -7.26
C THR A 33 -14.46 -13.81 -6.08
N GLY A 34 -15.34 -12.93 -5.57
CA GLY A 34 -14.97 -11.89 -4.59
C GLY A 34 -14.37 -12.37 -3.27
N GLN A 35 -14.79 -13.54 -2.78
CA GLN A 35 -14.19 -14.16 -1.60
C GLN A 35 -12.77 -14.67 -1.87
N ALA A 36 -12.48 -15.17 -3.08
CA ALA A 36 -11.15 -15.62 -3.47
C ALA A 36 -10.17 -14.44 -3.56
N ILE A 37 -10.61 -13.31 -4.14
CA ILE A 37 -9.76 -12.11 -4.30
C ILE A 37 -9.35 -11.53 -2.95
N SER A 38 -10.28 -11.38 -2.02
CA SER A 38 -9.98 -10.83 -0.69
C SER A 38 -9.01 -11.71 0.09
N ALA A 39 -9.14 -13.03 -0.02
CA ALA A 39 -8.22 -13.98 0.61
C ALA A 39 -6.85 -14.00 -0.08
N GLN A 40 -6.81 -13.94 -1.41
CA GLN A 40 -5.56 -13.87 -2.20
C GLN A 40 -4.78 -12.60 -1.87
N LEU A 41 -5.42 -11.43 -1.85
CA LEU A 41 -4.77 -10.17 -1.50
C LEU A 41 -4.31 -10.14 -0.05
N ARG A 42 -5.06 -10.75 0.88
CA ARG A 42 -4.61 -10.90 2.27
C ARG A 42 -3.33 -11.74 2.35
N ARG A 43 -3.26 -12.87 1.65
CA ARG A 43 -2.07 -13.72 1.59
C ARG A 43 -0.89 -12.99 0.95
N PHE A 44 -1.13 -12.33 -0.18
CA PHE A 44 -0.15 -11.49 -0.88
C PHE A 44 0.46 -10.43 0.06
N LYS A 45 -0.38 -9.69 0.80
CA LYS A 45 0.08 -8.72 1.80
C LYS A 45 0.89 -9.41 2.91
N GLN A 46 0.49 -10.58 3.38
CA GLN A 46 1.25 -11.31 4.41
C GLN A 46 2.62 -11.77 3.92
N GLU A 47 2.72 -12.26 2.68
CA GLU A 47 3.98 -12.74 2.07
C GLU A 47 4.96 -11.61 1.79
N LEU A 48 4.45 -10.44 1.41
CA LEU A 48 5.27 -9.26 1.11
C LEU A 48 5.51 -8.36 2.32
N ARG A 49 4.90 -8.67 3.47
CA ARG A 49 5.06 -7.88 4.68
C ARG A 49 6.53 -7.90 5.09
N PRO A 50 7.19 -6.73 5.23
CA PRO A 50 8.54 -6.67 5.75
C PRO A 50 8.56 -7.20 7.19
N ALA A 51 9.59 -7.99 7.50
CA ALA A 51 9.81 -8.48 8.84
C ALA A 51 10.13 -7.32 9.79
N LEU A 52 9.51 -7.35 10.98
CA LEU A 52 9.91 -6.48 12.08
C LEU A 52 11.31 -6.89 12.54
N PRO A 53 12.24 -5.95 12.76
CA PRO A 53 13.50 -6.26 13.41
C PRO A 53 13.25 -6.87 14.81
N PRO A 54 14.17 -7.68 15.34
CA PRO A 54 14.04 -8.22 16.69
C PRO A 54 13.79 -7.12 17.73
N GLY A 55 12.80 -7.33 18.61
CA GLY A 55 12.39 -6.36 19.64
C GLY A 55 11.41 -5.28 19.18
N TRP A 56 11.02 -5.27 17.90
CA TRP A 56 10.04 -4.33 17.38
C TRP A 56 8.62 -4.90 17.45
N THR A 57 7.67 -4.09 17.92
CA THR A 57 6.24 -4.41 17.90
C THR A 57 5.49 -3.44 17.01
N LYS A 58 4.31 -3.83 16.51
CA LYS A 58 3.46 -2.92 15.71
C LYS A 58 3.08 -1.67 16.49
N GLU A 59 2.75 -1.84 17.76
CA GLU A 59 2.39 -0.75 18.67
C GLU A 59 3.58 0.16 18.97
N GLY A 60 4.80 -0.39 18.99
CA GLY A 60 6.04 0.36 19.13
C GLY A 60 6.35 1.19 17.88
N VAL A 61 6.12 0.62 16.70
CA VAL A 61 6.25 1.34 15.43
C VAL A 61 5.24 2.46 15.33
N ALA A 62 3.95 2.20 15.61
CA ALA A 62 2.91 3.24 15.57
C ALA A 62 3.24 4.42 16.51
N ARG A 63 3.65 4.13 17.75
CA ARG A 63 4.09 5.15 18.70
C ARG A 63 5.32 5.92 18.23
N LEU A 64 6.26 5.26 17.55
CA LEU A 64 7.42 5.92 16.96
C LEU A 64 7.00 6.92 15.87
N VAL A 65 6.03 6.56 15.03
CA VAL A 65 5.51 7.43 13.96
C VAL A 65 4.87 8.68 14.56
N GLU A 66 3.96 8.49 15.51
CA GLU A 66 3.29 9.58 16.20
C GLU A 66 4.29 10.51 16.90
N ALA A 67 5.28 9.93 17.59
CA ALA A 67 6.30 10.70 18.28
C ALA A 67 7.20 11.48 17.33
N VAL A 68 7.57 10.92 16.19
CA VAL A 68 8.38 11.62 15.20
C VAL A 68 7.60 12.76 14.55
N ASP A 69 6.36 12.50 14.13
CA ASP A 69 5.49 13.51 13.49
C ASP A 69 5.23 14.68 14.45
N ALA A 70 4.88 14.39 15.71
CA ALA A 70 4.66 15.40 16.75
C ALA A 70 5.91 16.25 17.05
N ASN A 71 7.11 15.74 16.75
CA ASN A 71 8.37 16.43 17.04
C ASN A 71 9.09 16.97 15.80
N ASN A 72 8.48 16.90 14.61
CA ASN A 72 9.11 17.29 13.32
C ASN A 72 10.48 16.64 13.10
N ILE A 73 10.65 15.40 13.54
CA ILE A 73 11.92 14.67 13.40
C ILE A 73 11.98 14.09 11.98
N GLN A 74 13.12 14.23 11.30
CA GLN A 74 13.29 13.61 9.99
C GLN A 74 13.59 12.12 10.13
N ILE A 75 12.74 11.28 9.53
CA ILE A 75 12.97 9.83 9.42
C ILE A 75 13.65 9.54 8.08
N ASN A 76 14.73 8.75 8.11
CA ASN A 76 15.38 8.26 6.89
C ASN A 76 14.40 7.43 6.01
N ALA A 77 14.51 7.56 4.68
CA ALA A 77 13.65 6.95 3.68
C ALA A 77 13.38 5.43 3.89
N LYS A 78 14.37 4.66 4.35
CA LYS A 78 14.20 3.20 4.60
C LYS A 78 13.21 2.90 5.72
N VAL A 79 13.25 3.70 6.79
CA VAL A 79 12.39 3.56 7.97
C VAL A 79 10.99 4.07 7.65
N LYS A 80 10.91 5.17 6.89
CA LYS A 80 9.65 5.67 6.36
C LYS A 80 8.95 4.60 5.51
N ALA A 81 9.64 3.95 4.59
CA ALA A 81 9.09 2.89 3.75
C ALA A 81 8.57 1.68 4.54
N PHE A 82 9.13 1.39 5.72
CA PHE A 82 8.60 0.35 6.60
C PHE A 82 7.31 0.78 7.31
N ILE A 83 7.33 1.99 7.86
CA ILE A 83 6.20 2.61 8.55
C ILE A 83 4.99 2.71 7.63
N THR A 84 5.20 3.17 6.39
CA THR A 84 4.15 3.41 5.42
C THR A 84 3.84 2.20 4.57
N TRP A 85 4.55 1.07 4.75
CA TRP A 85 4.46 -0.09 3.87
C TRP A 85 3.03 -0.58 3.64
N GLU A 86 2.21 -0.64 4.70
CA GLU A 86 0.84 -1.13 4.59
C GLU A 86 -0.02 -0.19 3.73
N ALA A 87 0.10 1.13 3.93
CA ALA A 87 -0.57 2.12 3.11
C ALA A 87 -0.05 2.15 1.66
N ASP A 88 1.27 2.04 1.47
CA ASP A 88 1.90 2.03 0.14
C ASP A 88 1.55 0.77 -0.65
N CYS A 89 1.43 -0.38 0.03
CA CYS A 89 0.99 -1.65 -0.55
C CYS A 89 -0.48 -1.55 -0.97
N ASP A 90 -1.33 -0.99 -0.10
CA ASP A 90 -2.75 -0.79 -0.39
C ASP A 90 -2.96 0.14 -1.59
N ALA A 91 -2.19 1.22 -1.67
CA ALA A 91 -2.23 2.14 -2.81
C ALA A 91 -1.80 1.47 -4.12
N GLN A 92 -0.75 0.64 -4.10
CA GLN A 92 -0.28 -0.07 -5.29
C GLN A 92 -1.25 -1.18 -5.74
N ILE A 93 -1.86 -1.90 -4.79
CA ILE A 93 -2.93 -2.87 -5.09
C ILE A 93 -4.14 -2.15 -5.72
N GLU A 94 -4.55 -1.03 -5.16
CA GLU A 94 -5.65 -0.22 -5.70
C GLU A 94 -5.35 0.23 -7.14
N GLN A 95 -4.18 0.83 -7.35
CA GLN A 95 -3.74 1.28 -8.68
C GLN A 95 -3.76 0.12 -9.69
N TYR A 96 -3.17 -1.01 -9.33
CA TYR A 96 -3.15 -2.20 -10.20
C TYR A 96 -4.55 -2.71 -10.55
N LEU A 97 -5.44 -2.81 -9.56
CA LEU A 97 -6.80 -3.29 -9.78
C LEU A 97 -7.58 -2.34 -10.70
N VAL A 98 -7.38 -1.03 -10.55
CA VAL A 98 -7.99 -0.03 -11.42
C VAL A 98 -7.42 -0.12 -12.83
N GLU A 99 -6.10 -0.12 -12.99
CA GLU A 99 -5.43 -0.25 -14.30
C GLU A 99 -5.90 -1.49 -15.04
N ARG A 100 -5.89 -2.64 -14.38
CA ARG A 100 -6.34 -3.91 -14.95
C ARG A 100 -7.81 -3.87 -15.37
N ALA A 101 -8.68 -3.27 -14.55
CA ALA A 101 -10.10 -3.15 -14.87
C ALA A 101 -10.33 -2.33 -16.14
N PHE A 102 -9.52 -1.29 -16.38
CA PHE A 102 -9.54 -0.52 -17.63
C PHE A 102 -8.94 -1.28 -18.81
N GLU A 103 -7.81 -1.97 -18.63
CA GLU A 103 -7.17 -2.77 -19.68
C GLU A 103 -8.07 -3.91 -20.18
N THR A 104 -8.79 -4.57 -19.29
CA THR A 104 -9.66 -5.71 -19.63
C THR A 104 -11.12 -5.32 -19.82
N ASN A 105 -11.48 -4.05 -19.64
CA ASN A 105 -12.85 -3.54 -19.61
C ASN A 105 -13.77 -4.38 -18.67
N ASP A 106 -13.22 -4.80 -17.53
CA ASP A 106 -13.88 -5.70 -16.57
C ASP A 106 -13.72 -5.15 -15.15
N LEU A 107 -14.82 -4.65 -14.59
CA LEU A 107 -14.88 -4.08 -13.24
C LEU A 107 -15.23 -5.13 -12.17
N GLU A 108 -15.49 -6.39 -12.52
CA GLU A 108 -15.98 -7.40 -11.57
C GLU A 108 -15.00 -7.62 -10.43
N THR A 109 -13.70 -7.72 -10.73
CA THR A 109 -12.65 -7.91 -9.71
C THR A 109 -12.60 -6.72 -8.73
N LEU A 110 -12.71 -5.50 -9.25
CA LEU A 110 -12.65 -4.28 -8.46
C LEU A 110 -13.92 -4.13 -7.57
N ILE A 111 -15.09 -4.42 -8.13
CA ILE A 111 -16.37 -4.42 -7.40
C ILE A 111 -16.41 -5.53 -6.35
N ALA A 112 -15.85 -6.70 -6.66
CA ALA A 112 -15.84 -7.83 -5.75
C ALA A 112 -14.92 -7.59 -4.54
N TYR A 113 -13.86 -6.80 -4.70
CA TYR A 113 -12.95 -6.45 -3.61
C TYR A 113 -13.42 -5.23 -2.80
N TYR A 114 -13.81 -4.13 -3.44
CA TYR A 114 -14.17 -2.88 -2.76
C TYR A 114 -15.68 -2.68 -2.56
N GLY A 115 -16.51 -3.56 -3.11
CA GLY A 115 -17.93 -3.27 -3.31
C GLY A 115 -18.14 -2.22 -4.41
N ARG A 116 -19.39 -2.04 -4.85
CA ARG A 116 -19.70 -1.14 -5.98
C ARG A 116 -19.32 0.33 -5.70
N GLN A 117 -19.62 0.82 -4.50
CA GLN A 117 -19.29 2.19 -4.10
C GLN A 117 -17.79 2.38 -3.88
N GLY A 118 -17.12 1.40 -3.27
CA GLY A 118 -15.68 1.46 -3.05
C GLY A 118 -14.89 1.40 -4.36
N ALA A 119 -15.36 0.61 -5.35
CA ALA A 119 -14.78 0.56 -6.69
C ALA A 119 -14.88 1.92 -7.40
N ALA A 120 -16.03 2.60 -7.33
CA ALA A 120 -16.17 3.94 -7.88
C ALA A 120 -15.23 4.95 -7.20
N ALA A 121 -15.06 4.85 -5.87
CA ALA A 121 -14.15 5.70 -5.12
C ALA A 121 -12.67 5.43 -5.46
N ALA A 122 -12.30 4.16 -5.65
CA ALA A 122 -10.95 3.77 -6.08
C ALA A 122 -10.62 4.31 -7.47
N ILE A 123 -11.54 4.18 -8.43
CA ILE A 123 -11.38 4.77 -9.78
C ILE A 123 -11.18 6.28 -9.68
N ARG A 124 -11.99 6.98 -8.88
CA ARG A 124 -11.87 8.44 -8.69
C ARG A 124 -10.53 8.86 -8.11
N ARG A 125 -9.98 8.09 -7.16
CA ARG A 125 -8.67 8.37 -6.54
C ARG A 125 -7.51 8.16 -7.51
N GLN A 126 -7.56 7.09 -8.30
CA GLN A 126 -6.46 6.70 -9.18
C GLN A 126 -6.49 7.40 -10.55
N ARG A 127 -7.69 7.84 -10.98
CA ARG A 127 -7.91 8.48 -12.28
C ARG A 127 -8.67 9.78 -12.08
N THR A 128 -8.08 10.69 -11.33
CA THR A 128 -8.56 12.08 -11.18
C THR A 128 -8.84 12.70 -12.56
N GLU A 129 -8.01 12.36 -13.56
CA GLU A 129 -8.10 12.85 -14.95
C GLU A 129 -9.28 12.27 -15.76
N LEU A 130 -9.89 11.15 -15.35
CA LEU A 130 -11.09 10.59 -16.02
C LEU A 130 -12.40 11.23 -15.54
N ILE A 131 -12.40 11.96 -14.43
CA ILE A 131 -13.58 12.69 -13.95
C ILE A 131 -13.89 13.86 -14.89
N GLU A 132 -12.86 14.49 -15.48
CA GLU A 132 -13.05 15.57 -16.45
C GLU A 132 -13.71 15.09 -17.76
N LEU A 133 -13.47 13.84 -18.16
CA LEU A 133 -14.08 13.22 -19.36
C LEU A 133 -15.52 12.73 -19.18
N LEU A 134 -16.04 12.72 -17.95
CA LEU A 134 -17.45 12.39 -17.64
C LEU A 134 -18.30 13.63 -17.33
N ALA A 135 -17.72 14.83 -17.49
CA ALA A 135 -18.35 16.12 -17.25
C ALA A 135 -18.83 16.83 -18.52
N GLU A 136 -18.75 16.19 -19.70
CA GLU A 136 -19.38 16.65 -20.96
C GLU A 136 -20.50 15.71 -21.44
#